data_AF-A0A2S5KNX1-F1
#
_entry.id   AF-A0A2S5KNX1-F1
#
_cell.length_a   1.000
_cell.length_b   1.000
_cell.length_c   1.000
_cell.angle_alpha   90.00
_cell.angle_beta   90.00
_cell.angle_gamma   90.00
#
_symmetry.space_group_name_H-M   'P 1'
#
loop_
_entity.id
_entity.type
_entity.pdbx_description
1 polymer ?
#
loop_
_entity_poly.entity_id
_entity_poly.type
_entity_poly.pdbx_seq_one_letter_code
_entity_poly.pdbx_strand_id
1 'polypeptide(L)'
;MDHSYDKSAMATMSKPPVSSAASPARLQDGIPLLAVIMLTALAASAKQWAYPGPWEMLGWLHDFVGLLLLLMAMFKVFDLDNFVSNFTRFDFLGRHLRLYAYLYPALEVVLGIGLLSHYQPEIMYIATATLLSFSALGICDALIRGLDIGCPHLGRLLGVRLSLFTLLEEVAIALLALMMLVIYLPSV
;
A
#
# COMPACT_ATOMS: atom_id res chain seq x y z
N MET A 1 -35.59 -26.46 -49.10
CA MET A 1 -34.25 -26.49 -48.47
C MET A 1 -33.73 -25.07 -48.50
N ASP A 2 -34.18 -24.31 -47.51
CA ASP A 2 -33.78 -22.93 -47.25
C ASP A 2 -32.42 -22.89 -46.55
N HIS A 3 -31.57 -21.94 -46.93
CA HIS A 3 -30.85 -21.13 -45.94
C HIS A 3 -30.27 -19.86 -46.58
N SER A 4 -31.13 -18.86 -46.70
CA SER A 4 -30.74 -17.46 -46.87
C SER A 4 -30.16 -16.97 -45.54
N TYR A 5 -28.83 -16.82 -45.47
CA TYR A 5 -28.14 -16.24 -44.32
C TYR A 5 -28.30 -14.71 -44.34
N ASP A 6 -29.25 -14.23 -43.55
CA ASP A 6 -29.52 -12.82 -43.26
C ASP A 6 -28.39 -12.21 -42.41
N LYS A 7 -27.74 -11.17 -42.93
CA LYS A 7 -26.64 -10.41 -42.31
C LYS A 7 -27.13 -9.24 -41.43
N SER A 8 -28.32 -9.33 -40.84
CA SER A 8 -28.92 -8.24 -40.06
C SER A 8 -28.91 -8.44 -38.53
N ALA A 9 -28.17 -9.42 -38.01
CA ALA A 9 -28.12 -9.75 -36.58
C ALA A 9 -26.76 -9.45 -35.89
N MET A 10 -26.01 -8.44 -36.36
CA MET A 10 -24.87 -7.86 -35.62
C MET A 10 -25.24 -6.54 -34.93
N ALA A 11 -26.47 -6.47 -34.42
CA ALA A 11 -26.90 -5.44 -33.49
C ALA A 11 -26.30 -5.72 -32.11
N THR A 12 -25.48 -4.78 -31.64
CA THR A 12 -25.29 -4.45 -30.22
C THR A 12 -24.91 -5.62 -29.30
N MET A 13 -23.66 -6.07 -29.40
CA MET A 13 -23.00 -6.70 -28.25
C MET A 13 -22.62 -5.60 -27.25
N SER A 14 -23.66 -5.06 -26.62
CA SER A 14 -23.59 -4.17 -25.46
C SER A 14 -22.79 -4.88 -24.38
N LYS A 15 -21.58 -4.37 -24.13
CA LYS A 15 -20.72 -4.70 -22.99
C LYS A 15 -21.61 -4.88 -21.75
N PRO A 16 -21.50 -6.01 -21.03
CA PRO A 16 -22.31 -6.19 -19.82
C PRO A 16 -22.03 -5.03 -18.87
N PRO A 17 -23.06 -4.48 -18.19
CA PRO A 17 -22.87 -3.40 -17.25
C PRO A 17 -21.90 -3.87 -16.18
N VAL A 18 -20.83 -3.09 -15.96
CA VAL A 18 -19.91 -3.31 -14.85
C VAL A 18 -20.74 -3.15 -13.58
N SER A 19 -21.14 -4.29 -13.01
CA SER A 19 -21.93 -4.41 -11.81
C SER A 19 -21.16 -3.77 -10.65
N SER A 20 -21.68 -2.64 -10.18
CA SER A 20 -21.12 -1.74 -9.18
C SER A 20 -21.54 -2.11 -7.75
N ALA A 21 -21.36 -3.37 -7.35
CA ALA A 21 -21.61 -3.79 -5.97
C ALA A 21 -20.27 -4.09 -5.30
N ALA A 22 -19.89 -3.25 -4.33
CA ALA A 22 -18.78 -3.52 -3.43
C ALA A 22 -18.94 -4.93 -2.83
N SER A 23 -18.11 -5.86 -3.30
CA SER A 23 -18.12 -7.23 -2.79
C SER A 23 -17.62 -7.20 -1.35
N PRO A 24 -18.25 -7.90 -0.39
CA PRO A 24 -17.71 -7.99 0.96
C PRO A 24 -16.28 -8.55 0.87
N ALA A 25 -15.33 -7.84 1.48
CA ALA A 25 -13.92 -8.22 1.47
C ALA A 25 -13.80 -9.73 1.78
N ARG A 26 -13.34 -10.52 0.81
CA ARG A 26 -13.16 -11.95 1.06
C ARG A 26 -11.91 -12.11 1.89
N LEU A 27 -11.92 -12.99 2.89
CA LEU A 27 -10.70 -13.34 3.65
C LEU A 27 -9.52 -13.73 2.74
N GLN A 28 -9.81 -14.25 1.53
CA GLN A 28 -8.81 -14.60 0.53
C GLN A 28 -8.04 -13.39 -0.04
N ASP A 29 -8.63 -12.19 -0.01
CA ASP A 29 -7.99 -10.96 -0.51
C ASP A 29 -6.89 -10.45 0.45
N GLY A 30 -6.96 -10.81 1.73
CA GLY A 30 -6.00 -10.40 2.76
C GLY A 30 -4.81 -11.35 2.93
N ILE A 31 -4.81 -12.54 2.31
CA ILE A 31 -3.75 -13.54 2.46
C ILE A 31 -2.38 -13.01 2.02
N PRO A 32 -2.24 -12.37 0.83
CA PRO A 32 -0.93 -11.89 0.39
C PRO A 32 -0.38 -10.81 1.32
N LEU A 33 -1.24 -9.93 1.79
CA LEU A 33 -0.88 -8.88 2.73
C LEU A 33 -0.42 -9.46 4.08
N LEU A 34 -1.21 -10.38 4.64
CA LEU A 34 -0.85 -11.06 5.88
C LEU A 34 0.51 -11.78 5.75
N ALA A 35 0.77 -12.40 4.59
CA ALA A 35 2.05 -13.03 4.33
C ALA A 35 3.21 -12.02 4.37
N VAL A 36 3.02 -10.81 3.83
CA VAL A 36 4.05 -9.77 3.90
C VAL A 36 4.27 -9.31 5.35
N ILE A 37 3.21 -9.00 6.08
CA ILE A 37 3.30 -8.58 7.50
C ILE A 37 4.01 -9.65 8.35
N MET A 38 3.64 -10.92 8.15
CA MET A 38 4.27 -12.03 8.88
C MET A 38 5.74 -12.20 8.49
N LEU A 39 6.06 -12.07 7.20
CA LEU A 39 7.44 -12.19 6.72
C LEU A 39 8.33 -11.05 7.24
N THR A 40 7.83 -9.81 7.28
CA THR A 40 8.58 -8.67 7.80
C THR A 40 8.76 -8.76 9.31
N ALA A 41 7.74 -9.23 10.04
CA ALA A 41 7.84 -9.50 11.47
C ALA A 41 8.89 -10.59 11.79
N LEU A 42 8.92 -11.67 11.01
CA LEU A 42 9.95 -12.70 11.13
C LEU A 42 11.34 -12.18 10.78
N ALA A 43 11.47 -11.35 9.74
CA ALA A 43 12.73 -10.74 9.34
C ALA A 43 13.27 -9.77 10.42
N ALA A 44 12.41 -8.93 11.01
CA ALA A 44 12.78 -8.05 12.12
C ALA A 44 13.24 -8.87 13.34
N SER A 45 12.52 -9.95 13.66
CA SER A 45 12.88 -10.87 14.75
C SER A 45 14.23 -11.55 14.49
N ALA A 46 14.48 -11.98 13.25
CA ALA A 46 15.74 -12.59 12.84
C ALA A 46 16.91 -11.59 12.91
N LYS A 47 16.70 -10.32 12.54
CA LYS A 47 17.71 -9.25 12.68
C LYS A 47 18.08 -9.06 14.15
N GLN A 48 17.09 -8.91 15.04
CA GLN A 48 17.34 -8.75 16.47
C GLN A 48 18.04 -9.97 17.10
N TRP A 49 17.72 -11.17 16.62
CA TRP A 49 18.43 -12.39 17.01
C TRP A 49 19.89 -12.39 16.56
N ALA A 50 20.16 -11.90 15.34
CA ALA A 50 21.49 -11.89 14.75
C ALA A 50 22.44 -10.82 15.32
N TYR A 51 21.90 -9.72 15.87
CA TYR A 51 22.66 -8.65 16.52
C TYR A 51 22.32 -8.62 18.02
N PRO A 52 23.02 -9.43 18.85
CA PRO A 52 22.64 -9.61 20.24
C PRO A 52 22.81 -8.32 21.05
N GLY A 53 21.68 -7.82 21.54
CA GLY A 53 21.54 -6.81 22.60
C GLY A 53 20.37 -7.20 23.51
N PRO A 54 20.02 -6.40 24.54
CA PRO A 54 18.78 -6.61 25.26
C PRO A 54 17.59 -6.62 24.28
N TRP A 55 16.57 -7.44 24.56
CA TRP A 55 15.37 -7.46 23.73
C TRP A 55 14.61 -6.14 23.91
N GLU A 56 14.83 -5.24 22.96
CA GLU A 56 14.16 -3.95 22.90
C GLU A 56 12.99 -4.05 21.91
N MET A 57 11.77 -4.05 22.45
CA MET A 57 10.55 -4.03 21.65
C MET A 57 10.51 -2.81 20.71
N LEU A 58 11.08 -1.69 21.15
CA LEU A 58 11.17 -0.47 20.36
C LEU A 58 12.09 -0.63 19.14
N GLY A 59 13.25 -1.27 19.31
CA GLY A 59 14.17 -1.58 18.22
C GLY A 59 13.57 -2.56 17.22
N TRP A 60 12.88 -3.59 17.71
CA TRP A 60 12.12 -4.52 16.87
C TRP A 60 11.08 -3.80 16.01
N LEU A 61 10.32 -2.88 16.63
CA LEU A 61 9.25 -2.15 15.97
C LEU A 61 9.78 -1.18 14.92
N HIS A 62 10.90 -0.51 15.21
CA HIS A 62 11.61 0.33 14.27
C HIS A 62 12.02 -0.44 13.00
N ASP A 63 12.63 -1.61 13.19
CA ASP A 63 13.05 -2.48 12.09
C ASP A 63 11.86 -3.02 11.31
N PHE A 64 10.78 -3.39 12.02
CA PHE A 64 9.54 -3.85 11.40
C PHE A 64 8.93 -2.79 10.49
N VAL A 65 8.83 -1.53 10.94
CA VAL A 65 8.30 -0.41 10.12
C VAL A 65 9.17 -0.19 8.89
N GLY A 66 10.50 -0.17 9.04
CA GLY A 66 11.42 0.03 7.92
C GLY A 66 11.34 -1.09 6.88
N LEU A 67 11.30 -2.35 7.32
CA LEU A 67 11.15 -3.52 6.44
C LEU A 67 9.79 -3.54 5.75
N LEU A 68 8.71 -3.24 6.47
CA LEU A 68 7.36 -3.22 5.92
C LEU A 68 7.19 -2.15 4.84
N LEU A 69 7.72 -0.95 5.06
CA LEU A 69 7.78 0.10 4.04
C LEU A 69 8.54 -0.35 2.78
N LEU A 70 9.69 -1.00 2.94
CA LEU A 70 10.48 -1.48 1.80
C LEU A 70 9.75 -2.54 0.98
N LEU A 71 9.16 -3.54 1.63
CA LEU A 71 8.42 -4.59 0.93
C LEU A 71 7.18 -4.02 0.24
N MET A 72 6.45 -3.12 0.90
CA MET A 72 5.31 -2.43 0.30
C MET A 72 5.71 -1.56 -0.90
N ALA A 73 6.84 -0.85 -0.80
CA ALA A 73 7.34 -0.06 -1.92
C ALA A 73 7.78 -0.94 -3.10
N MET A 74 8.39 -2.10 -2.82
CA MET A 74 8.80 -3.05 -3.85
C MET A 74 7.61 -3.50 -4.71
N PHE A 75 6.46 -3.82 -4.10
CA PHE A 75 5.26 -4.22 -4.85
C PHE A 75 4.74 -3.09 -5.76
N LYS A 76 4.83 -1.83 -5.30
CA LYS A 76 4.49 -0.66 -6.14
C LYS A 76 5.46 -0.49 -7.31
N VAL A 77 6.75 -0.72 -7.10
CA VAL A 77 7.77 -0.62 -8.15
C VAL A 77 7.60 -1.72 -9.19
N PHE A 78 7.25 -2.94 -8.79
CA PHE A 78 7.03 -4.05 -9.72
C PHE A 78 5.89 -3.79 -10.70
N ASP A 79 4.90 -2.99 -10.32
CA ASP A 79 3.79 -2.64 -11.19
C ASP A 79 3.52 -1.12 -11.22
N LEU A 80 4.60 -0.36 -11.46
CA LEU A 80 4.62 1.10 -11.32
C LEU A 80 3.58 1.83 -12.17
N ASP A 81 3.42 1.45 -13.44
CA ASP A 81 2.46 2.12 -14.33
C ASP A 81 1.01 1.92 -13.87
N ASN A 82 0.70 0.72 -13.37
CA ASN A 82 -0.61 0.45 -12.80
C ASN A 82 -0.79 1.16 -11.47
N PHE A 83 0.22 1.16 -10.61
CA PHE A 83 0.21 1.94 -9.38
C PHE A 83 -0.12 3.39 -9.70
N VAL A 84 0.65 4.05 -10.57
CA VAL A 84 0.42 5.46 -10.96
C VAL A 84 -0.98 5.67 -11.54
N SER A 85 -1.43 4.80 -12.45
CA SER A 85 -2.74 4.95 -13.08
C SER A 85 -3.91 4.83 -12.10
N ASN A 86 -3.76 4.07 -11.02
CA ASN A 86 -4.75 3.93 -9.96
C ASN A 86 -4.58 5.02 -8.91
N PHE A 87 -3.35 5.27 -8.46
CA PHE A 87 -2.98 6.24 -7.42
C PHE A 87 -3.44 7.66 -7.76
N THR A 88 -3.25 8.09 -9.01
CA THR A 88 -3.72 9.39 -9.51
C THR A 88 -5.25 9.59 -9.47
N ARG A 89 -6.04 8.51 -9.31
CA ARG A 89 -7.52 8.60 -9.28
C ARG A 89 -8.07 8.97 -7.91
N PHE A 90 -7.34 8.69 -6.84
CA PHE A 90 -7.83 8.89 -5.47
C PHE A 90 -6.89 9.70 -4.59
N ASP A 91 -5.58 9.68 -4.83
CA ASP A 91 -4.65 10.46 -4.03
C ASP A 91 -4.80 11.96 -4.33
N PHE A 92 -4.90 12.76 -3.28
CA PHE A 92 -5.15 14.21 -3.40
C PHE A 92 -4.04 14.91 -4.19
N LEU A 93 -2.78 14.54 -3.95
CA LEU A 93 -1.62 15.14 -4.61
C LEU A 93 -1.36 14.48 -5.98
N GLY A 94 -1.52 13.16 -6.06
CA GLY A 94 -1.38 12.38 -7.29
C GLY A 94 -2.37 12.81 -8.37
N ARG A 95 -3.58 13.27 -8.00
CA ARG A 95 -4.56 13.82 -8.94
C ARG A 95 -4.08 15.10 -9.62
N HIS A 96 -3.27 15.91 -8.94
CA HIS A 96 -2.75 17.17 -9.46
C HIS A 96 -1.38 17.01 -10.13
N LEU A 97 -0.53 16.12 -9.61
CA LEU A 97 0.83 15.92 -10.07
C LEU A 97 1.08 14.43 -10.34
N ARG A 98 0.94 14.00 -11.60
CA ARG A 98 1.25 12.62 -12.00
C ARG A 98 2.71 12.24 -11.72
N LEU A 99 3.62 13.20 -11.72
CA LEU A 99 5.02 12.99 -11.34
C LEU A 99 5.16 12.57 -9.87
N TYR A 100 4.33 13.10 -8.97
CA TYR A 100 4.33 12.70 -7.56
C TYR A 100 3.98 11.22 -7.41
N ALA A 101 3.02 10.72 -8.18
CA ALA A 101 2.67 9.30 -8.18
C ALA A 101 3.84 8.40 -8.63
N TYR A 102 4.68 8.85 -9.57
CA TYR A 102 5.89 8.11 -9.97
C TYR A 102 6.98 8.15 -8.89
N LEU A 103 7.08 9.25 -8.14
CA LEU A 103 8.08 9.42 -7.09
C LEU A 103 7.69 8.73 -5.77
N TYR A 104 6.39 8.51 -5.53
CA TYR A 104 5.88 7.98 -4.27
C TYR A 104 6.55 6.67 -3.82
N PRO A 105 6.69 5.63 -4.67
CA PRO A 105 7.38 4.39 -4.27
C PRO A 105 8.86 4.62 -3.95
N ALA A 106 9.51 5.56 -4.64
CA ALA A 106 10.90 5.91 -4.34
C ALA A 106 11.03 6.62 -2.98
N LEU A 107 10.07 7.47 -2.62
CA LEU A 107 10.02 8.11 -1.29
C LEU A 107 9.89 7.06 -0.19
N GLU A 108 9.01 6.06 -0.35
CA GLU A 108 8.88 4.96 0.60
C GLU A 108 10.16 4.14 0.72
N VAL A 109 10.87 3.88 -0.39
CA VAL A 109 12.17 3.21 -0.35
C VAL A 109 13.19 4.02 0.45
N VAL A 110 13.30 5.32 0.19
CA VAL A 110 14.22 6.21 0.92
C VAL A 110 13.92 6.22 2.41
N LEU A 111 12.63 6.30 2.79
CA LEU A 111 12.20 6.27 4.19
C LEU A 111 12.48 4.92 4.85
N GLY A 112 12.19 3.81 4.16
CA GLY A 112 12.45 2.46 4.68
C GLY A 112 13.94 2.19 4.90
N ILE A 113 14.81 2.60 3.96
CA ILE A 113 16.27 2.53 4.12
C ILE A 113 16.75 3.47 5.23
N GLY A 114 16.21 4.69 5.28
CA GLY A 114 16.55 5.69 6.30
C GLY A 114 16.24 5.19 7.71
N LEU A 115 15.08 4.56 7.91
CA LEU A 115 14.75 3.88 9.15
C LEU A 115 15.72 2.73 9.42
N LEU A 116 15.90 1.77 8.51
CA LEU A 116 16.77 0.61 8.76
C LEU A 116 18.24 0.93 9.03
N SER A 117 18.72 2.06 8.52
CA SER A 117 20.07 2.58 8.78
C SER A 117 20.17 3.44 10.05
N HIS A 118 19.06 3.64 10.77
CA HIS A 118 18.94 4.57 11.90
C HIS A 118 19.37 6.01 11.54
N TYR A 119 19.23 6.41 10.28
CA TYR A 119 19.61 7.73 9.83
C TYR A 119 18.54 8.76 10.19
N GLN A 120 18.82 9.59 11.21
CA GLN A 120 17.92 10.63 11.71
C GLN A 120 16.46 10.15 11.87
N PRO A 121 16.21 9.18 12.78
CA PRO A 121 14.93 8.50 12.90
C PRO A 121 13.75 9.45 13.15
N GLU A 122 13.95 10.56 13.84
CA GLU A 122 12.92 11.60 14.04
C GLU A 122 12.36 12.13 12.72
N ILE A 123 13.24 12.56 11.81
CA ILE A 123 12.84 13.09 10.51
C ILE A 123 12.18 12.00 9.69
N MET A 124 12.73 10.78 9.74
CA MET A 124 12.16 9.63 9.02
C MET A 124 10.75 9.29 9.50
N TYR A 125 10.49 9.32 10.81
CA TYR A 125 9.16 9.08 11.36
C TYR A 125 8.17 10.18 10.98
N ILE A 126 8.57 11.46 11.08
CA ILE A 126 7.72 12.59 10.67
C ILE A 126 7.35 12.46 9.19
N ALA A 127 8.36 12.22 8.33
CA ALA A 127 8.15 12.09 6.89
C ALA A 127 7.29 10.86 6.55
N THR A 128 7.53 9.73 7.19
CA THR A 128 6.74 8.49 7.04
C THR A 128 5.28 8.71 7.43
N ALA A 129 5.03 9.25 8.64
CA ALA A 129 3.69 9.52 9.12
C ALA A 129 2.95 10.51 8.21
N THR A 130 3.63 11.55 7.74
CA THR A 130 3.05 12.54 6.82
C THR A 130 2.69 11.91 5.49
N LEU A 131 3.64 11.20 4.86
CA LEU A 131 3.45 10.57 3.54
C LEU A 131 2.29 9.56 3.56
N LEU A 132 2.29 8.66 4.55
CA LEU A 132 1.25 7.64 4.70
C LEU A 132 -0.10 8.24 5.06
N SER A 133 -0.16 9.30 5.88
CA SER A 133 -1.43 9.94 6.23
C SER A 133 -2.10 10.56 5.00
N PHE A 134 -1.33 11.22 4.12
CA PHE A 134 -1.87 11.76 2.87
C PHE A 134 -2.42 10.65 1.96
N SER A 135 -1.69 9.54 1.81
CA SER A 135 -2.14 8.38 1.05
C SER A 135 -3.40 7.75 1.66
N ALA A 136 -3.43 7.57 2.98
CA ALA A 136 -4.57 6.98 3.71
C ALA A 136 -5.83 7.84 3.57
N LEU A 137 -5.72 9.18 3.60
CA LEU A 137 -6.85 10.09 3.34
C LEU A 137 -7.39 9.91 1.91
N GLY A 138 -6.52 9.73 0.93
CA GLY A 138 -6.91 9.43 -0.45
C GLY A 138 -7.65 8.09 -0.57
N ILE A 139 -7.16 7.04 0.09
CA ILE A 139 -7.81 5.71 0.11
C ILE A 139 -9.18 5.79 0.81
N CYS A 140 -9.28 6.51 1.93
CA CYS A 140 -10.55 6.77 2.62
C CYS A 140 -11.58 7.42 1.71
N ASP A 141 -11.20 8.50 1.01
CA ASP A 141 -12.08 9.19 0.04
C ASP A 141 -12.48 8.25 -1.11
N ALA A 142 -11.55 7.42 -1.60
CA ALA A 142 -11.83 6.42 -2.64
C ALA A 142 -12.89 5.40 -2.21
N LEU A 143 -12.76 4.87 -0.99
CA LEU A 143 -13.66 3.88 -0.41
C LEU A 143 -15.05 4.47 -0.18
N ILE A 144 -15.13 5.70 0.34
CA ILE A 144 -16.41 6.42 0.53
C ILE A 144 -17.11 6.64 -0.82
N ARG A 145 -16.34 6.92 -1.89
CA ARG A 145 -16.87 7.10 -3.25
C ARG A 145 -17.21 5.79 -3.97
N GLY A 146 -16.92 4.64 -3.37
CA GLY A 146 -17.17 3.32 -3.99
C GLY A 146 -16.35 3.08 -5.26
N LEU A 147 -15.14 3.65 -5.35
CA LEU A 147 -14.23 3.41 -6.48
C LEU A 147 -13.71 1.97 -6.45
N ASP A 148 -14.22 1.10 -7.33
CA ASP A 148 -13.78 -0.29 -7.48
C ASP A 148 -12.51 -0.35 -8.37
N ILE A 149 -11.38 0.06 -7.79
CA ILE A 149 -10.05 0.01 -8.38
C ILE A 149 -9.22 -1.10 -7.72
N GLY A 150 -8.30 -1.72 -8.48
CA GLY A 150 -7.35 -2.69 -7.92
C GLY A 150 -6.49 -2.05 -6.82
N CYS A 151 -6.03 -2.84 -5.85
CA CYS A 151 -5.19 -2.34 -4.77
C CYS A 151 -3.91 -1.73 -5.36
N PRO A 152 -3.69 -0.41 -5.24
CA PRO A 152 -2.54 0.28 -5.80
C PRO A 152 -1.26 -0.25 -5.16
N HIS A 153 -1.30 -0.48 -3.84
CA HIS A 153 -0.10 -0.75 -3.03
C HIS A 153 0.49 -2.15 -3.27
N LEU A 154 -0.34 -3.16 -3.58
CA LEU A 154 0.11 -4.53 -3.87
C LEU A 154 0.24 -4.85 -5.37
N GLY A 155 -0.14 -3.91 -6.25
CA GLY A 155 -0.11 -4.10 -7.71
C GLY A 155 -1.07 -5.17 -8.23
N ARG A 156 -1.16 -5.31 -9.57
CA ARG A 156 -1.96 -6.40 -10.18
C ARG A 156 -1.34 -7.78 -9.96
N LEU A 157 -0.06 -7.84 -9.56
CA LEU A 157 0.72 -9.07 -9.42
C LEU A 157 0.10 -10.06 -8.41
N LEU A 158 -0.58 -9.54 -7.38
CA LEU A 158 -1.23 -10.36 -6.34
C LEU A 158 -2.76 -10.42 -6.47
N GLY A 159 -3.35 -9.73 -7.47
CA GLY A 159 -4.80 -9.76 -7.72
C GLY A 159 -5.67 -9.15 -6.61
N VAL A 160 -5.08 -8.40 -5.67
CA VAL A 160 -5.79 -7.84 -4.51
C VAL A 160 -6.56 -6.59 -4.91
N ARG A 161 -7.83 -6.51 -4.53
CA ARG A 161 -8.66 -5.30 -4.70
C ARG A 161 -8.35 -4.29 -3.60
N LEU A 162 -8.53 -3.00 -3.87
CA LEU A 162 -8.46 -1.98 -2.83
C LEU A 162 -9.44 -2.38 -1.71
N SER A 163 -8.90 -2.67 -0.53
CA SER A 163 -9.69 -3.26 0.56
C SER A 163 -9.48 -2.48 1.86
N LEU A 164 -10.39 -2.69 2.80
CA LEU A 164 -10.27 -2.13 4.15
C LEU A 164 -8.97 -2.57 4.83
N PHE A 165 -8.42 -3.74 4.45
CA PHE A 165 -7.16 -4.25 4.99
C PHE A 165 -5.96 -3.40 4.57
N THR A 166 -5.95 -2.92 3.33
CA THR A 166 -4.92 -1.99 2.84
C THR A 166 -5.04 -0.66 3.59
N LEU A 167 -6.25 -0.09 3.73
CA LEU A 167 -6.38 1.13 4.53
C LEU A 167 -5.88 0.94 5.98
N LEU A 168 -6.20 -0.21 6.59
CA LEU A 168 -5.80 -0.51 7.96
C LEU A 168 -4.28 -0.69 8.10
N GLU A 169 -3.60 -1.23 7.10
CA GLU A 169 -2.14 -1.33 7.08
C GLU A 169 -1.49 0.06 7.04
N GLU A 170 -1.85 0.89 6.06
CA GLU A 170 -1.27 2.23 5.90
C GLU A 170 -1.50 3.08 7.16
N VAL A 171 -2.70 2.99 7.75
CA VAL A 171 -3.02 3.64 9.03
C VAL A 171 -2.22 3.04 10.18
N ALA A 172 -2.08 1.71 10.25
CA ALA A 172 -1.29 1.07 11.30
C ALA A 172 0.18 1.50 11.25
N ILE A 173 0.80 1.54 10.06
CA ILE A 173 2.19 1.99 9.89
C ILE A 173 2.32 3.47 10.26
N ALA A 174 1.38 4.33 9.84
CA ALA A 174 1.38 5.74 10.19
C ALA A 174 1.25 5.97 11.70
N LEU A 175 0.34 5.27 12.36
CA LEU A 175 0.16 5.32 13.81
C LEU A 175 1.41 4.82 14.54
N LEU A 176 2.04 3.77 14.02
CA LEU A 176 3.25 3.22 14.59
C LEU A 176 4.43 4.19 14.49
N ALA A 177 4.58 4.84 13.33
CA ALA A 177 5.57 5.89 13.13
C ALA A 177 5.34 7.10 14.06
N LEU A 178 4.08 7.51 14.26
CA LEU A 178 3.72 8.57 15.21
C LEU A 178 4.01 8.17 16.66
N MET A 179 3.68 6.93 17.04
CA MET A 179 3.99 6.42 18.38
C MET A 179 5.49 6.39 18.62
N MET A 180 6.26 5.90 17.64
CA MET A 180 7.72 5.93 17.71
C MET A 180 8.25 7.35 17.81
N LEU A 181 7.72 8.30 17.05
CA LEU A 181 8.09 9.71 17.13
C LEU A 181 7.88 10.27 18.55
N VAL A 182 6.71 10.03 19.14
CA VAL A 182 6.38 10.52 20.50
C VAL A 182 7.28 9.90 21.56
N ILE A 183 7.70 8.64 21.39
CA ILE A 183 8.60 7.98 22.33
C ILE A 183 10.06 8.41 22.11
N TYR A 184 10.45 8.73 20.88
CA TYR A 184 11.80 9.16 20.53
C TYR A 184 12.08 10.63 20.89
N LEU A 185 11.09 11.52 20.73
CA LEU A 185 11.20 12.96 21.05
C LEU A 185 11.68 13.29 22.48
N PRO A 186 11.25 12.58 23.55
CA PRO A 186 11.73 12.81 24.91
C PRO A 186 13.07 12.13 25.24
N SER A 187 13.64 11.34 24.32
CA SER A 187 14.89 10.60 24.53
C SER A 187 16.14 11.29 23.94
N VAL A 188 15.97 12.48 23.35
CA VAL A 188 17.02 13.40 22.87
C VAL A 188 17.05 14.63 23.77
#